data_AF-A0A133UBJ1-F1
#
_entry.id   AF-A0A133UBJ1-F1
#
_cell.length_a   1.000
_cell.length_b   1.000
_cell.length_c   1.000
_cell.angle_alpha   90.00
_cell.angle_beta   90.00
_cell.angle_gamma   90.00
#
_symmetry.space_group_name_H-M   'P 1'
#
loop_
_entity.id
_entity.type
_entity.pdbx_description
1 polymer ?
#
loop_
_entity_poly.entity_id
_entity_poly.type
_entity_poly.pdbx_seq_one_letter_code
_entity_poly.pdbx_strand_id
1 'polypeptide(L)' 'MSRISSAGIEVSIEEEVEEVLKKKVTPFGNSAKVGCPKRHLGKKAYLVVCKE' A
#
# COMPACT_ATOMS: atom_id res chain seq x y z
N MET A 1 -5.77 -12.80 -7.94
CA MET A 1 -5.20 -12.93 -6.58
C MET A 1 -3.81 -12.30 -6.57
N SER A 2 -3.65 -11.17 -5.88
CA SER A 2 -2.35 -10.56 -5.67
C SER A 2 -1.74 -11.11 -4.38
N ARG A 3 -0.65 -11.88 -4.47
CA ARG A 3 0.05 -12.46 -3.32
C ARG A 3 1.27 -11.61 -2.99
N ILE A 4 1.33 -11.03 -1.78
CA ILE A 4 2.51 -10.32 -1.28
C ILE A 4 3.07 -11.18 -0.13
N SER A 5 4.19 -11.86 -0.36
CA SER A 5 4.92 -12.59 0.68
C SER A 5 6.16 -11.81 1.11
N SER A 6 6.21 -11.38 2.36
CA SER A 6 7.39 -10.79 3.01
C SER A 6 7.92 -11.78 4.03
N ALA A 7 9.25 -11.83 4.23
CA ALA A 7 9.98 -12.84 5.01
C ALA A 7 9.63 -12.93 6.52
N GLY A 8 8.57 -12.24 6.98
CA GLY A 8 8.00 -12.43 8.31
C GLY A 8 6.51 -12.12 8.44
N ILE A 9 5.82 -11.77 7.34
CA ILE A 9 4.37 -11.52 7.33
C ILE A 9 3.79 -12.06 6.02
N GLU A 10 2.87 -13.01 6.12
CA GLU A 10 2.04 -13.46 5.00
C GLU A 10 0.80 -12.56 4.89
N VAL A 11 0.60 -11.95 3.73
CA VAL A 11 -0.58 -11.11 3.43
C VAL A 11 -1.34 -11.73 2.26
N SER A 12 -2.57 -12.17 2.53
CA SER A 12 -3.54 -12.60 1.52
C SER A 12 -4.64 -11.55 1.38
N ILE A 13 -4.94 -11.16 0.13
CA ILE A 13 -6.04 -10.27 -0.21
C ILE A 13 -7.01 -11.07 -1.08
N GLU A 14 -8.22 -11.33 -0.56
CA GLU A 14 -9.29 -12.11 -1.21
C GLU A 14 -10.34 -11.21 -1.88
N GLU A 15 -9.87 -10.12 -2.50
CA GLU A 15 -10.70 -9.21 -3.30
C GLU A 15 -10.01 -8.91 -4.64
N GLU A 16 -10.75 -8.32 -5.59
CA GLU A 16 -10.19 -7.88 -6.87
C GLU A 16 -9.29 -6.66 -6.67
N VAL A 17 -7.98 -6.85 -6.87
CA VAL A 17 -6.98 -5.80 -6.73
C VAL A 17 -6.77 -5.11 -8.07
N GLU A 18 -7.06 -3.82 -8.12
CA GLU A 18 -6.87 -3.02 -9.35
C GLU A 18 -5.39 -2.72 -9.64
N GLU A 19 -4.61 -2.37 -8.61
CA GLU A 19 -3.22 -1.92 -8.79
C GLU A 19 -2.40 -2.08 -7.50
N VAL A 20 -1.13 -2.46 -7.63
CA VAL A 20 -0.16 -2.47 -6.52
C VAL A 20 0.82 -1.32 -6.70
N LEU A 21 0.82 -0.37 -5.78
CA LEU A 21 1.64 0.84 -5.86
C LEU A 21 2.85 0.75 -4.91
N LYS A 22 4.07 0.79 -5.47
CA LYS A 22 5.30 1.05 -4.68
C LYS A 22 5.60 2.54 -4.68
N LYS A 23 5.53 3.18 -3.51
CA LYS A 23 5.77 4.62 -3.34
C LYS A 23 6.65 4.85 -2.12
N LYS A 24 7.46 5.90 -2.17
CA LYS A 24 8.28 6.33 -1.02
C LYS A 24 7.39 7.06 -0.01
N VAL A 25 7.56 6.73 1.26
CA VAL A 25 6.98 7.50 2.36
C VAL A 25 7.70 8.85 2.41
N THR A 26 6.95 9.95 2.39
CA THR A 26 7.50 11.32 2.37
C THR A 26 7.06 12.10 3.63
N PRO A 27 7.90 13.00 4.15
CA PRO A 27 7.51 13.83 5.29
C PRO A 27 6.36 14.77 4.93
N PHE A 28 5.50 15.04 5.90
CA PHE A 28 4.37 15.95 5.79
C PHE A 28 4.09 16.62 7.14
N GLY A 29 4.65 17.81 7.34
CA GLY A 29 4.67 18.46 8.65
C GLY A 29 5.39 17.58 9.67
N ASN A 30 4.73 17.31 10.79
CA ASN A 30 5.22 16.39 11.83
C ASN A 30 4.85 14.91 11.57
N SER A 31 4.28 14.60 10.41
CA SER A 31 3.81 13.27 10.03
C SER A 31 4.50 12.77 8.76
N ALA A 32 4.10 11.58 8.29
CA ALA A 32 4.53 11.05 7.00
C ALA A 32 3.33 10.62 6.16
N LYS A 33 3.47 10.63 4.83
CA LYS A 33 2.41 10.23 3.91
C LYS A 33 2.93 9.44 2.72
N VAL A 34 2.04 8.61 2.18
CA VAL A 34 2.19 7.93 0.90
C VAL A 34 1.12 8.46 -0.05
N GLY A 35 1.54 8.97 -1.21
CA GLY A 35 0.62 9.55 -2.19
C GLY A 35 -0.12 8.48 -2.99
N CYS A 36 -1.46 8.52 -2.95
CA CYS A 36 -2.34 7.72 -3.80
C CYS A 36 -2.87 8.57 -4.98
N PRO A 37 -2.85 8.08 -6.23
CA PRO A 37 -3.45 8.76 -7.38
C PRO A 37 -4.94 9.08 -7.17
N LYS A 38 -5.40 10.25 -7.66
CA LYS A 38 -6.81 10.68 -7.52
C LYS A 38 -7.84 9.73 -8.14
N ARG A 39 -7.46 8.92 -9.15
CA ARG A 39 -8.33 7.89 -9.75
C ARG A 39 -8.84 6.85 -8.74
N HIS A 40 -8.18 6.74 -7.58
CA HIS A 40 -8.51 5.81 -6.50
C HIS A 40 -9.30 6.44 -5.35
N LEU A 41 -9.74 7.70 -5.49
CA LEU A 41 -10.59 8.37 -4.50
C LEU A 41 -11.87 7.55 -4.21
N GLY A 42 -12.19 7.38 -2.93
CA GLY A 42 -13.36 6.62 -2.48
C GLY A 42 -13.20 5.09 -2.49
N LYS A 43 -12.08 4.56 -2.99
CA LYS A 43 -11.79 3.13 -2.98
C LYS A 43 -11.09 2.70 -1.69
N LYS A 44 -11.23 1.42 -1.31
CA LYS A 44 -10.42 0.80 -0.26
C LYS A 44 -8.99 0.61 -0.77
N ALA A 45 -8.00 0.96 0.04
CA ALA A 45 -6.59 0.78 -0.29
C ALA A 45 -5.84 0.22 0.92
N TYR A 46 -4.88 -0.66 0.66
CA TYR A 46 -4.00 -1.24 1.66
C TYR A 46 -2.62 -0.57 1.58
N LEU A 47 -2.07 -0.16 2.72
CA LEU A 47 -0.69 0.35 2.82
C LEU A 47 0.17 -0.72 3.51
N VAL A 48 1.19 -1.21 2.80
CA VAL A 48 2.15 -2.18 3.35
C VAL A 48 3.49 -1.46 3.56
N VAL A 49 4.02 -1.54 4.78
CA VAL A 49 5.32 -0.96 5.14
C VAL A 49 6.35 -2.09 5.19
N CYS A 50 7.36 -2.05 4.33
CA CYS A 50 8.45 -3.01 4.32
C CYS A 50 9.46 -2.71 5.44
N LYS A 51 10.13 -3.76 5.96
CA LYS A 51 11.33 -3.60 6.78
C LYS A 51 12.49 -3.09 5.91
N GLU A 52 13.39 -2.30 6.49
CA GLU A 52 14.68 -1.96 5.86
C GLU A 52 15.63 -3.17 5.85
#